data_AF-A0A0Q7KVY8-F1
#
_entry.id   AF-A0A0Q7KVY8-F1
#
_cell.length_a   1.000
_cell.length_b   1.000
_cell.length_c   1.000
_cell.angle_alpha   90.00
_cell.angle_beta   90.00
_cell.angle_gamma   90.00
#
_symmetry.space_group_name_H-M   'P 1'
#
loop_
_entity.id
_entity.type
_entity.pdbx_description
1 polymer ?
#
loop_
_entity_poly.entity_id
_entity_poly.type
_entity_poly.pdbx_seq_one_letter_code
_entity_poly.pdbx_strand_id
1 'polypeptide(L)'
;MRSFIYYALMLLLGFAWYRFGQKLLRKGYRDENDELTPGVVGPFGFLLAGGVACYLFFAVLRALVRGEVPCVGKGCAGQVYTLAAHAGEYWANLFFLAWCVVGLGYALYVTLKIWFRA
;
A
#
# COMPACT_ATOMS: atom_id res chain seq x y z
N MET A 1 17.94 15.56 7.42
CA MET A 1 18.38 14.72 6.27
C MET A 1 17.71 13.34 6.24
N ARG A 2 17.76 12.53 7.31
CA ARG A 2 17.15 11.18 7.32
C ARG A 2 15.67 11.13 6.91
N SER A 3 14.83 12.01 7.45
CA SER A 3 13.39 12.04 7.10
C SER A 3 13.16 12.43 5.64
N PHE A 4 13.94 13.37 5.11
CA PHE A 4 13.89 13.75 3.69
C PHE A 4 14.24 12.57 2.78
N ILE A 5 15.34 11.87 3.08
CA ILE A 5 15.76 10.68 2.33
C ILE A 5 14.67 9.59 2.41
N TYR A 6 14.09 9.37 3.60
CA TYR A 6 13.03 8.39 3.78
C TYR A 6 11.81 8.67 2.90
N TYR A 7 11.28 9.89 2.93
CA TYR A 7 10.12 10.25 2.10
C TYR A 7 10.43 10.27 0.61
N ALA A 8 11.64 10.70 0.21
CA ALA A 8 12.08 10.64 -1.18
C ALA A 8 12.15 9.18 -1.68
N LEU A 9 12.69 8.26 -0.87
CA LEU A 9 12.72 6.83 -1.18
C LEU A 9 11.32 6.22 -1.26
N MET A 10 10.39 6.61 -0.38
CA MET A 10 8.99 6.20 -0.51
C MET A 10 8.39 6.65 -1.85
N LEU A 11 8.56 7.92 -2.22
CA LEU A 11 8.05 8.43 -3.51
C LEU A 11 8.66 7.69 -4.71
N LEU A 12 9.98 7.43 -4.69
CA LEU A 12 10.65 6.64 -5.72
C LEU A 12 10.13 5.21 -5.80
N LEU A 13 9.91 4.57 -4.65
CA LEU A 13 9.28 3.25 -4.57
C LEU A 13 7.88 3.27 -5.18
N GLY A 14 7.08 4.29 -4.87
CA GLY A 14 5.74 4.47 -5.43
C GLY A 14 5.76 4.65 -6.94
N PHE A 15 6.71 5.43 -7.45
CA PHE A 15 6.91 5.61 -8.89
C PHE A 15 7.33 4.30 -9.58
N ALA A 16 8.26 3.55 -8.98
CA ALA A 16 8.68 2.25 -9.48
C ALA A 16 7.51 1.24 -9.48
N TRP A 17 6.72 1.21 -8.41
CA TRP A 17 5.54 0.36 -8.26
C TRP A 17 4.45 0.69 -9.29
N TYR A 18 4.17 1.97 -9.48
CA TYR A 18 3.27 2.45 -10.51
C TYR A 18 3.75 2.04 -11.91
N ARG A 19 5.03 2.29 -12.21
CA ARG A 19 5.61 1.93 -13.52
C ARG A 19 5.56 0.42 -13.75
N PHE A 20 5.81 -0.39 -12.73
CA PHE A 20 5.68 -1.84 -12.79
C PHE A 20 4.24 -2.27 -13.13
N GLY A 21 3.24 -1.76 -12.41
CA GLY A 21 1.84 -2.04 -12.69
C GLY A 21 1.40 -1.59 -14.09
N GLN A 22 1.84 -0.41 -14.54
CA GLN A 22 1.57 0.06 -15.91
C GLN A 22 2.21 -0.83 -16.98
N LYS A 23 3.44 -1.33 -16.75
CA LYS A 23 4.08 -2.28 -17.67
C LYS A 23 3.27 -3.58 -17.78
N LEU A 24 2.78 -4.11 -16.66
CA LEU A 24 1.90 -5.29 -16.65
C LEU A 24 0.59 -5.01 -17.39
N LEU A 25 -0.03 -3.87 -17.14
CA LEU A 25 -1.25 -3.47 -17.85
C LEU A 25 -1.03 -3.25 -19.36
N ARG A 26 0.19 -2.98 -19.81
CA ARG A 26 0.50 -2.85 -21.24
C ARG A 26 0.71 -4.20 -21.93
N LYS A 27 0.95 -5.29 -21.20
CA LYS A 27 0.98 -6.63 -21.79
C LYS A 27 -0.39 -6.99 -22.36
N GLY A 28 -0.40 -7.79 -23.43
CA GLY A 28 -1.60 -8.32 -24.06
C GLY A 28 -2.34 -9.32 -23.15
N TYR A 29 -3.42 -9.92 -23.68
CA TYR A 29 -4.16 -10.96 -22.96
C TYR A 29 -3.31 -12.23 -22.71
N ARG A 30 -2.45 -12.56 -23.69
CA ARG A 30 -1.46 -13.62 -23.58
C ARG A 30 -0.05 -13.07 -23.57
N ASP A 31 0.80 -13.70 -22.76
CA ASP A 31 2.23 -13.42 -22.67
C ASP A 31 3.00 -14.14 -23.80
N GLU A 32 4.31 -13.92 -23.90
CA GLU A 32 5.18 -14.47 -24.96
C GLU A 32 5.19 -16.01 -25.04
N ASN A 33 4.80 -16.69 -23.97
CA ASN A 33 4.69 -18.16 -23.89
C ASN A 33 3.27 -18.69 -24.18
N ASP A 34 2.36 -17.87 -24.71
CA ASP A 34 0.93 -18.18 -24.94
C ASP A 34 0.10 -18.43 -23.66
N GLU A 35 0.64 -18.11 -22.48
CA GLU A 35 -0.06 -18.18 -21.20
C GLU A 35 -0.85 -16.89 -20.91
N LEU A 36 -1.90 -16.99 -20.09
CA LEU A 36 -2.67 -15.83 -19.61
C LEU A 36 -1.76 -14.90 -18.80
N THR A 37 -1.79 -13.60 -19.10
CA THR A 37 -1.02 -12.61 -18.34
C THR A 37 -1.41 -12.66 -16.86
N PRO A 38 -0.47 -12.97 -15.93
CA PRO A 38 -0.80 -13.07 -14.52
C PRO A 38 -1.02 -11.68 -13.91
N GLY A 39 -1.91 -11.63 -12.92
CA GLY A 39 -2.08 -10.46 -12.07
C GLY A 39 -0.87 -10.22 -11.16
N VAL A 40 -0.82 -9.06 -10.48
CA VAL A 40 0.25 -8.76 -9.50
C VAL A 40 0.21 -9.75 -8.34
N VAL A 41 -0.99 -10.20 -7.95
CA VAL A 41 -1.22 -11.22 -6.94
C VAL A 41 -2.12 -12.33 -7.51
N GLY A 42 -1.89 -13.58 -7.09
CA GLY A 42 -2.81 -14.69 -7.39
C GLY A 42 -4.09 -14.64 -6.55
N PRO A 43 -5.05 -15.55 -6.74
CA PRO A 43 -6.35 -15.56 -6.03
C PRO A 43 -6.26 -15.48 -4.50
N PHE A 44 -5.43 -16.30 -3.87
CA PHE A 44 -5.23 -16.26 -2.43
C PHE A 44 -4.53 -14.97 -1.97
N GLY A 45 -3.53 -14.52 -2.74
CA GLY A 45 -2.84 -13.27 -2.49
C GLY A 45 -3.77 -12.06 -2.62
N PHE A 46 -4.73 -12.11 -3.53
CA PHE A 46 -5.75 -11.09 -3.72
C PHE A 46 -6.67 -10.97 -2.50
N LEU A 47 -7.18 -12.09 -1.97
CA LEU A 47 -8.02 -12.09 -0.78
C LEU A 47 -7.25 -11.58 0.44
N LEU A 48 -6.00 -12.02 0.61
CA LEU A 48 -5.15 -11.59 1.73
C LEU A 48 -4.81 -10.10 1.61
N ALA A 49 -4.37 -9.64 0.44
CA ALA A 49 -4.07 -8.24 0.19
C ALA A 49 -5.33 -7.35 0.35
N GLY A 50 -6.50 -7.83 -0.07
CA GLY A 50 -7.78 -7.16 0.13
C GLY A 50 -8.14 -7.04 1.61
N GLY A 51 -8.08 -8.14 2.37
CA GLY A 51 -8.35 -8.14 3.80
C GLY A 51 -7.41 -7.21 4.57
N VAL A 52 -6.10 -7.28 4.27
CA VAL A 52 -5.10 -6.41 4.88
C VAL A 52 -5.33 -4.94 4.49
N ALA A 53 -5.59 -4.64 3.22
CA ALA A 53 -5.86 -3.27 2.77
C ALA A 53 -7.09 -2.68 3.46
N CYS A 54 -8.18 -3.45 3.59
CA CYS A 54 -9.38 -3.04 4.31
C CYS A 54 -9.10 -2.76 5.79
N TYR A 55 -8.37 -3.65 6.46
CA TYR A 55 -7.97 -3.44 7.85
C TYR A 55 -7.12 -2.18 8.04
N LEU A 56 -6.11 -1.99 7.19
CA LEU A 56 -5.24 -0.81 7.24
C LEU A 56 -6.02 0.47 6.93
N PHE A 57 -6.94 0.42 5.96
CA PHE A 57 -7.79 1.56 5.62
C PHE A 57 -8.70 1.94 6.80
N PHE A 58 -9.31 0.95 7.45
CA PHE A 58 -10.07 1.18 8.68
C PHE A 58 -9.20 1.78 9.78
N ALA A 59 -7.96 1.31 9.95
CA ALA A 59 -7.02 1.87 10.92
C ALA A 59 -6.68 3.34 10.62
N VAL A 60 -6.49 3.70 9.34
CA VAL A 60 -6.28 5.10 8.89
C VAL A 60 -7.50 5.96 9.23
N LEU A 61 -8.72 5.51 8.90
CA LEU A 61 -9.95 6.24 9.20
C LEU A 61 -10.13 6.42 10.71
N ARG A 62 -9.95 5.35 11.49
CA ARG A 62 -10.02 5.39 12.95
C ARG A 62 -9.02 6.37 13.53
N ALA A 63 -7.80 6.38 13.02
CA ALA A 63 -6.75 7.30 13.45
C ALA A 63 -7.12 8.76 13.19
N LEU A 64 -7.62 9.07 11.98
CA LEU A 64 -8.10 10.41 11.63
C LEU A 64 -9.24 10.88 12.52
N VAL A 65 -10.18 9.98 12.87
CA VAL A 65 -11.33 10.30 13.72
C VAL A 65 -10.92 10.48 15.20
N ARG A 66 -10.03 9.63 15.71
CA ARG A 66 -9.63 9.64 17.13
C ARG A 66 -8.44 10.54 17.44
N GLY A 67 -7.66 10.94 16.43
CA GLY A 67 -6.39 11.62 16.63
C GLY A 67 -5.33 10.75 17.31
N GLU A 68 -5.46 9.43 17.21
CA GLU A 68 -4.58 8.45 17.86
C GLU A 68 -4.15 7.36 16.87
N VAL A 69 -2.86 7.07 16.78
CA VAL A 69 -2.30 6.02 15.93
C VAL A 69 -1.45 5.08 16.78
N PRO A 70 -1.76 3.76 16.83
CA PRO A 70 -0.84 2.80 17.43
C PRO A 70 0.43 2.78 16.60
N CYS A 71 1.60 2.82 17.24
CA CYS A 71 2.83 2.79 16.47
C CYS A 71 3.00 1.45 15.72
N VAL A 72 3.36 1.54 14.44
CA VAL A 72 3.53 0.39 13.56
C VAL A 72 5.00 0.31 13.12
N GLY A 73 5.80 -0.57 13.75
CA GLY A 73 7.20 -0.80 13.35
C GLY A 73 8.10 -1.52 14.38
N LYS A 74 9.29 -1.96 13.94
CA LYS A 74 10.35 -2.52 14.79
C LYS A 74 10.96 -1.40 15.66
N GLY A 75 10.46 -1.26 16.88
CA GLY A 75 10.93 -0.24 17.83
C GLY A 75 9.83 0.29 18.74
N CYS A 76 8.57 -0.02 18.43
CA CYS A 76 7.45 0.45 19.22
C CYS A 76 6.89 -0.64 20.12
N ALA A 77 6.99 -0.41 21.43
CA ALA A 77 6.47 -1.28 22.47
C ALA A 77 4.94 -1.14 22.66
N GLY A 78 4.17 -1.08 21.56
CA GLY A 78 2.71 -0.89 21.62
C GLY A 78 2.27 0.51 22.07
N GLN A 79 3.14 1.52 21.96
CA GLN A 79 2.81 2.90 22.31
C GLN A 79 1.79 3.50 21.32
N VAL A 80 0.88 4.31 21.84
CA VAL A 80 -0.11 5.06 21.07
C VAL A 80 0.37 6.50 20.94
N TYR A 81 0.54 6.96 19.70
CA TYR A 81 0.86 8.35 19.42
C TYR A 81 -0.41 9.16 19.23
N THR A 82 -0.57 10.21 20.03
CA THR A 82 -1.69 11.14 19.90
C THR A 82 -1.26 12.37 19.09
N LEU A 83 -2.17 12.94 18.31
CA LEU A 83 -1.92 14.16 17.54
C LEU A 83 -1.52 15.33 18.46
N ALA A 84 -2.09 15.40 19.66
CA ALA A 84 -1.86 16.47 20.62
C ALA A 84 -0.47 16.42 21.27
N ALA A 85 0.05 15.22 21.57
CA ALA A 85 1.33 15.06 22.26
C ALA A 85 2.50 14.76 21.29
N HIS A 86 2.23 14.13 20.15
CA HIS A 86 3.25 13.56 19.26
C HIS A 86 2.92 13.80 17.77
N ALA A 87 2.60 15.03 17.40
CA ALA A 87 2.14 15.38 16.05
C ALA A 87 3.03 14.83 14.92
N GLY A 88 4.36 14.93 15.04
CA GLY A 88 5.29 14.44 14.01
C GLY A 88 5.24 12.92 13.83
N GLU A 89 5.29 12.16 14.92
CA GLU A 89 5.27 10.69 14.90
C GLU A 89 3.89 10.14 14.51
N TYR A 90 2.84 10.84 14.92
CA TYR A 90 1.47 10.58 14.49
C TYR A 90 1.35 10.66 12.96
N TRP A 91 1.75 11.77 12.35
CA TRP A 91 1.64 11.96 10.90
C TRP A 91 2.55 11.03 10.10
N ALA A 92 3.75 10.73 10.61
CA ALA A 92 4.65 9.78 9.96
C ALA A 92 4.04 8.36 9.90
N ASN A 93 3.46 7.87 11.01
CA ASN A 93 2.79 6.56 11.04
C ASN A 93 1.53 6.56 10.17
N LEU A 94 0.73 7.63 10.25
CA LEU A 94 -0.48 7.75 9.44
C LEU A 94 -0.17 7.77 7.94
N PHE A 95 0.87 8.51 7.54
CA PHE A 95 1.34 8.53 6.16
C PHE A 95 1.81 7.15 5.70
N PHE A 96 2.57 6.43 6.53
CA PHE A 96 3.00 5.07 6.22
C PHE A 96 1.81 4.11 6.05
N LEU A 97 0.83 4.15 6.95
CA LEU A 97 -0.39 3.35 6.84
C LEU A 97 -1.16 3.66 5.55
N ALA A 98 -1.37 4.95 5.26
CA ALA A 98 -2.02 5.39 4.03
C ALA A 98 -1.24 4.92 2.79
N TRP A 99 0.09 4.99 2.83
CA TRP A 99 0.96 4.52 1.76
C TRP A 99 0.80 3.02 1.49
N CYS A 100 0.76 2.20 2.54
CA CYS A 100 0.49 0.77 2.42
C CYS A 100 -0.88 0.48 1.81
N VAL A 101 -1.92 1.22 2.23
CA VAL A 101 -3.27 1.10 1.66
C VAL A 101 -3.25 1.41 0.16
N VAL A 102 -2.60 2.50 -0.25
CA VAL A 102 -2.48 2.88 -1.67
C VAL A 102 -1.71 1.83 -2.47
N GLY A 103 -0.58 1.34 -1.94
CA GLY A 103 0.23 0.32 -2.60
C GLY A 103 -0.51 -0.99 -2.83
N LEU A 104 -1.20 -1.49 -1.80
CA LEU A 104 -2.02 -2.70 -1.88
C LEU A 104 -3.25 -2.48 -2.77
N GLY A 105 -3.94 -1.36 -2.62
CA GLY A 105 -5.09 -0.99 -3.46
C GLY A 105 -4.73 -0.94 -4.94
N TYR A 106 -3.56 -0.39 -5.28
CA TYR A 106 -3.06 -0.39 -6.65
C TYR A 106 -2.75 -1.81 -7.16
N ALA A 107 -2.18 -2.68 -6.33
CA ALA A 107 -1.91 -4.08 -6.69
C ALA A 107 -3.21 -4.84 -6.99
N LEU A 108 -4.23 -4.65 -6.16
CA LEU A 108 -5.58 -5.22 -6.35
C LEU A 108 -6.21 -4.68 -7.63
N TYR A 109 -6.12 -3.36 -7.87
CA TYR A 109 -6.63 -2.72 -9.08
C TYR A 109 -6.00 -3.30 -10.35
N VAL A 110 -4.66 -3.38 -10.40
CA VAL A 110 -3.95 -3.94 -11.56
C VAL A 110 -4.36 -5.40 -11.78
N THR A 111 -4.45 -6.19 -10.71
CA THR A 111 -4.86 -7.59 -10.77
C THR A 111 -6.28 -7.75 -11.34
N LEU A 112 -7.26 -7.00 -10.82
CA LEU A 112 -8.64 -7.02 -11.33
C LEU A 112 -8.70 -6.62 -12.80
N LYS A 113 -7.98 -5.57 -13.18
CA LYS A 113 -7.96 -5.08 -14.56
C LYS A 113 -7.35 -6.08 -15.55
N ILE A 114 -6.43 -6.93 -15.10
CA ILE A 114 -5.88 -8.01 -15.90
C ILE A 114 -6.85 -9.18 -15.99
N TRP A 115 -7.43 -9.62 -14.87
CA TRP A 115 -8.36 -10.76 -14.86
C TRP A 115 -9.65 -10.51 -15.63
N PHE A 116 -10.16 -9.27 -15.59
CA PHE A 116 -11.37 -8.88 -16.33
C PHE A 116 -11.08 -8.28 -17.71
N ARG A 117 -9.85 -8.46 -18.22
CA ARG A 117 -9.52 -8.07 -19.59
C ARG A 117 -10.10 -9.12 -20.54
N ALA A 118 -11.14 -8.72 -21.28
CA ALA A 118 -11.70 -9.49 -22.40
C ALA A 118 -10.77 -9.44 -23.61
#